data_AF-A0A7C3CJE9-F1
#
_entry.id   AF-A0A7C3CJE9-F1
#
_cell.length_a   1.000
_cell.length_b   1.000
_cell.length_c   1.000
_cell.angle_alpha   90.00
_cell.angle_beta   90.00
_cell.angle_gamma   90.00
#
_symmetry.space_group_name_H-M   'P 1'
#
loop_
_entity.id
_entity.type
_entity.pdbx_description
1 polymer ?
#
loop_
_entity_poly.entity_id
_entity_poly.type
_entity_poly.pdbx_seq_one_letter_code
_entity_poly.pdbx_strand_id
1 'polypeptide(L)' 'KVVGPIAKPSKVHFVDTLPKTRSGKIMRRLLKAQVLGKPLGDTSTLAD' A
#
# COMPACT_ATOMS: atom_id res chain seq x y z
N LYS A 1 20.80 13.43 -3.90
CA LYS A 1 19.72 14.17 -3.20
C LYS A 1 19.30 13.35 -1.98
N VAL A 2 19.40 13.91 -0.78
CA VAL A 2 19.01 13.22 0.46
C VAL A 2 17.57 13.60 0.79
N VAL A 3 16.77 12.61 1.20
CA VAL A 3 15.38 12.83 1.63
C VAL A 3 15.42 13.50 3.01
N GLY A 4 14.77 14.66 3.14
CA GLY A 4 14.84 15.48 4.36
C GLY A 4 14.06 14.91 5.56
N PRO A 5 14.25 15.47 6.77
CA PRO A 5 13.63 14.95 8.01
C PRO A 5 12.10 14.88 7.98
N ILE A 6 11.44 15.78 7.25
CA ILE A 6 9.97 15.82 7.12
C ILE A 6 9.38 14.57 6.45
N ALA A 7 10.18 13.86 5.65
CA ALA A 7 9.73 12.67 4.93
C ALA A 7 9.97 11.37 5.73
N LYS A 8 10.36 11.47 7.00
CA LYS A 8 10.45 10.31 7.89
C LYS A 8 9.06 9.70 8.09
N PRO A 9 8.86 8.40 7.84
CA PRO A 9 7.57 7.76 8.08
C PRO A 9 7.27 7.70 9.57
N SER A 10 6.03 8.01 9.95
CA SER A 10 5.59 7.95 11.35
C SER A 10 5.52 6.52 11.90
N LYS A 11 5.23 5.54 11.03
CA LYS A 11 5.14 4.11 11.36
C LYS A 11 5.64 3.27 10.19
N VAL A 12 6.21 2.10 10.50
CA VAL A 12 6.65 1.09 9.52
C VAL A 12 6.03 -0.24 9.93
N HIS A 13 5.34 -0.88 9.00
CA HIS A 13 4.70 -2.17 9.20
C HIS A 13 5.42 -3.22 8.35
N PHE A 14 5.97 -4.24 9.00
CA PHE A 14 6.54 -5.40 8.32
C PHE A 14 5.43 -6.41 8.04
N VAL A 15 5.38 -6.89 6.81
CA VAL A 15 4.37 -7.83 6.31
C VAL A 15 5.04 -8.81 5.36
N ASP A 16 4.52 -10.03 5.30
CA ASP A 16 5.09 -11.08 4.44
C ASP A 16 4.80 -10.82 2.95
N THR A 17 3.63 -10.25 2.65
CA THR A 17 3.20 -9.97 1.28
C THR A 17 2.57 -8.58 1.15
N LEU A 18 2.63 -8.04 -0.07
CA LEU A 18 1.95 -6.80 -0.45
C LEU A 18 0.82 -7.12 -1.41
N PRO A 19 -0.31 -6.38 -1.36
CA PRO A 19 -1.38 -6.53 -2.33
C PRO A 19 -0.86 -6.15 -3.72
N LYS A 20 -0.83 -7.12 -4.63
CA LYS A 20 -0.36 -6.96 -6.00
C LYS A 20 -1.47 -7.33 -6.98
N THR A 21 -1.42 -6.77 -8.18
CA THR A 21 -2.26 -7.21 -9.28
C THR A 21 -1.77 -8.54 -9.83
N ARG A 22 -2.58 -9.22 -10.66
CA ARG A 22 -2.14 -10.40 -11.46
C ARG A 22 -0.92 -10.14 -12.35
N SER A 23 -0.63 -8.87 -12.67
CA SER A 23 0.56 -8.43 -13.39
C SER A 23 1.72 -7.99 -12.48
N GLY A 24 1.60 -8.17 -11.16
CA GLY A 24 2.63 -7.89 -10.17
C GLY A 24 2.72 -6.45 -9.67
N LYS A 25 1.87 -5.53 -10.13
CA LYS A 25 1.89 -4.12 -9.69
C LYS A 25 1.32 -4.01 -8.28
N ILE A 26 2.02 -3.33 -7.38
CA ILE A 26 1.54 -3.09 -6.01
C ILE A 26 0.33 -2.15 -6.04
N MET A 27 -0.78 -2.59 -5.44
CA MET A 27 -2.03 -1.84 -5.36
C MET A 27 -2.02 -0.85 -4.19
N ARG A 28 -1.18 0.19 -4.27
CA ARG A 28 -1.02 1.21 -3.21
C ARG A 28 -2.32 1.89 -2.79
N ARG A 29 -3.34 1.96 -3.66
CA ARG A 29 -4.65 2.52 -3.31
C ARG A 29 -5.35 1.74 -2.19
N LEU A 30 -5.19 0.41 -2.14
CA LEU A 30 -5.80 -0.44 -1.11
C LEU A 30 -5.13 -0.19 0.23
N LEU A 31 -3.80 -0.11 0.25
CA LEU A 31 -3.03 0.27 1.44
C LEU A 31 -3.46 1.65 1.95
N LYS A 32 -3.66 2.62 1.05
CA LYS A 32 -4.15 3.96 1.42
C LYS A 32 -5.56 3.91 1.99
N ALA A 33 -6.48 3.16 1.37
CA ALA A 33 -7.85 3.02 1.84
C ALA A 33 -7.90 2.39 3.25
N GLN A 34 -7.12 1.33 3.47
CA GLN A 34 -7.00 0.67 4.77
C GLN A 34 -6.50 1.63 5.86
N VAL A 35 -5.40 2.35 5.62
CA VAL A 35 -4.83 3.30 6.59
C VAL A 35 -5.80 4.45 6.89
N LEU A 36 -6.60 4.86 5.91
CA LEU A 36 -7.60 5.92 6.05
C LEU A 36 -8.97 5.42 6.55
N GLY A 37 -9.15 4.11 6.81
CA GLY A 37 -10.43 3.53 7.21
C GLY A 37 -11.54 3.69 6.15
N LYS A 38 -11.18 3.80 4.88
CA LYS A 38 -12.13 3.98 3.76
C LYS A 38 -12.47 2.63 3.11
N PRO A 39 -13.61 2.53 2.41
CA PRO A 39 -13.93 1.36 1.60
C PRO A 39 -12.81 1.06 0.58
N LEU A 40 -12.47 -0.22 0.43
CA LEU A 40 -11.37 -0.67 -0.44
C LEU A 40 -11.66 -0.45 -1.94
N GLY A 41 -12.95 -0.41 -2.31
CA GLY A 41 -13.39 -0.36 -3.71
C GLY A 41 -13.15 -1.69 -4.42
N ASP A 42 -12.97 -1.63 -5.74
CA ASP A 42 -12.75 -2.82 -6.58
C ASP A 42 -11.47 -3.57 -6.16
N THR A 43 -11.53 -4.90 -6.09
CA THR A 43 -10.40 -5.79 -5.74
C THR A 43 -10.24 -6.94 -6.74
N SER A 44 -11.00 -6.94 -7.84
CA SER A 44 -11.04 -8.02 -8.84
C SER A 44 -9.69 -8.36 -9.50
N THR A 45 -8.76 -7.40 -9.50
CA THR A 45 -7.44 -7.55 -10.13
C THR A 45 -6.35 -8.02 -9.19
N LEU A 46 -6.66 -8.18 -7.89
CA LEU A 46 -5.72 -8.71 -6.90
C LEU A 46 -5.26 -10.12 -7.33
N ALA A 47 -3.96 -10.36 -7.23
CA ALA A 47 -3.44 -11.71 -7.21
C ALA A 47 -3.68 -12.29 -5.80
N ASP A 48 -3.97 -13.58 -5.71
CA ASP A 48 -4.03 -14.32 -4.45
C ASP A 48 -2.74 -14.13 -3.63
#